data_AF-A0AA88LVY9-F1
#
_entry.id   AF-A0AA88LVY9-F1
#
_cell.length_a   1.000
_cell.length_b   1.000
_cell.length_c   1.000
_cell.angle_alpha   90.00
_cell.angle_beta   90.00
_cell.angle_gamma   90.00
#
_symmetry.space_group_name_H-M   'P 1'
#
loop_
_entity.id
_entity.type
_entity.pdbx_description
1 polymer ?
#
loop_
_entity_poly.entity_id
_entity_poly.type
_entity_poly.pdbx_seq_one_letter_code
_entity_poly.pdbx_strand_id
1 'polypeptide(L)'
;MAPLKWAWAAVFIWLFFSLILTCKCDDVENSNESDRGDEVDQHVEESSNEEVQAEHETDAAFKDNNADSGMNDIKSFTTKDHFQEELVIRPLHSGDIYASFQFRTQLETDFLQGKKVSHYRLFPKSLGQVLSKFSVRELHISFTQGYWRTMQWGQPFIPAPPGAELWVWFHNTVLDVDENWKELTNVLSGIFCASLNFIDSTNTVEPSASFKPLGLGNVTDHRFLRYATLPREIVCTENLTPWKKLLPCGSKAGLAVLMKSEKLFHSSFHSEAVHIRPICKDRQCSDTAWELRQTLSVVFDLYTSGQGKKDWSLFKMFSRTLTEACPLASSSKIYVDVTDNPEGELFDLSPATPTFDTSVVLGDRRTYAVYDLTKAETFGQLRSLNLLMRWKGEGGDMLRPMLHAERYVAGFGLQNGEIHTLIYNNHPYRAFPVLLLESVPWYLRLYIHTLTITSKSRENKPSYIHYQPSKDRLRPHLLEMLVQLPPHSVTEVTVQFERALLKWTEYTPDPNHGFYVGSSVISALVPSVVAMDINSTQERPLFSSFFHTKEESSYFVRVYTEPLLVNLPTPDFSMPYNVICLTCTVVAVAYGSFYNLLTRTFQVEESSLPLAKRLANVIRRIRGVPPL
;
A
#
# COMPACT_ATOMS: atom_id res chain seq x y z
N MET A 1 18.28 -65.74 5.26
CA MET A 1 17.39 -64.55 5.26
C MET A 1 17.82 -63.42 4.30
N ALA A 2 18.95 -63.52 3.59
CA ALA A 2 19.35 -62.53 2.57
C ALA A 2 18.63 -62.61 1.20
N PRO A 3 18.22 -63.79 0.66
CA PRO A 3 17.62 -63.83 -0.68
C PRO A 3 16.17 -63.30 -0.71
N LEU A 4 15.49 -63.27 0.44
CA LEU A 4 14.13 -62.76 0.55
C LEU A 4 14.07 -61.22 0.47
N LYS A 5 15.12 -60.49 0.89
CA LYS A 5 15.17 -59.02 0.81
C LYS A 5 15.39 -58.50 -0.61
N TRP A 6 16.12 -59.25 -1.43
CA TRP A 6 16.37 -58.90 -2.84
C TRP A 6 15.12 -59.11 -3.70
N ALA A 7 14.31 -60.12 -3.41
CA ALA A 7 13.06 -60.36 -4.12
C ALA A 7 12.04 -59.22 -3.89
N TRP A 8 11.94 -58.69 -2.68
CA TRP A 8 11.03 -57.57 -2.38
C TRP A 8 11.52 -56.24 -2.96
N ALA A 9 12.84 -56.00 -3.00
CA ALA A 9 13.41 -54.83 -3.66
C ALA A 9 13.17 -54.85 -5.18
N ALA A 10 13.33 -56.01 -5.83
CA ALA A 10 13.04 -56.17 -7.26
C ALA A 10 11.55 -56.00 -7.57
N VAL A 11 10.66 -56.50 -6.71
CA VAL A 11 9.20 -56.31 -6.83
C VAL A 11 8.80 -54.84 -6.64
N PHE A 12 9.45 -54.12 -5.71
CA PHE A 12 9.22 -52.68 -5.53
C PHE A 12 9.70 -51.86 -6.73
N ILE A 13 10.88 -52.17 -7.28
CA ILE A 13 11.41 -51.52 -8.49
C ILE A 13 10.50 -51.79 -9.69
N TRP A 14 9.98 -53.01 -9.82
CA TRP A 14 9.07 -53.39 -10.90
C TRP A 14 7.68 -52.71 -10.78
N LEU A 15 7.16 -52.59 -9.55
CA LEU A 15 5.93 -51.81 -9.28
C LEU A 15 6.12 -50.31 -9.55
N PHE A 16 7.28 -49.75 -9.20
CA PHE A 16 7.62 -48.35 -9.44
C PHE A 16 7.73 -48.05 -10.95
N PHE A 17 8.37 -48.93 -11.72
CA PHE A 17 8.43 -48.82 -13.18
C PHE A 17 7.06 -49.02 -13.86
N SER A 18 6.23 -49.93 -13.33
CA SER A 18 4.87 -50.16 -13.86
C SER A 18 3.92 -48.97 -13.60
N LEU A 19 4.08 -48.27 -12.47
CA LEU A 19 3.35 -47.03 -12.17
C LEU A 19 3.76 -45.87 -13.09
N ILE A 20 5.05 -45.79 -13.46
CA ILE A 20 5.57 -44.76 -14.37
C ILE A 20 5.11 -45.02 -15.81
N LEU A 21 5.04 -46.29 -16.25
CA LEU A 21 4.60 -46.64 -17.61
C LEU A 21 3.08 -46.57 -17.84
N THR A 22 2.25 -46.49 -16.79
CA THR A 22 0.78 -46.39 -16.92
C THR A 22 0.26 -44.96 -16.89
N CYS A 23 1.13 -43.97 -16.66
CA CYS A 23 0.81 -42.56 -16.88
C CYS A 23 0.91 -42.23 -18.38
N LYS A 24 -0.20 -42.42 -19.11
CA LYS A 24 -0.41 -41.73 -20.38
C LYS A 24 -0.58 -40.24 -20.11
N CYS A 25 0.51 -39.49 -20.24
CA CYS A 25 0.45 -38.05 -20.48
C CYS A 25 0.12 -37.84 -21.95
N ASP A 26 -1.16 -37.73 -22.28
CA ASP A 26 -1.59 -37.06 -23.50
C ASP A 26 -1.84 -35.58 -23.15
N ASP A 27 -1.24 -34.70 -23.96
CA ASP A 27 -1.47 -33.27 -24.14
C ASP A 27 -1.15 -32.28 -23.00
N VAL A 28 0.13 -31.94 -22.79
CA VAL A 28 0.59 -30.53 -22.60
C VAL A 28 2.08 -30.44 -22.97
N GLU A 29 2.41 -30.20 -24.25
CA GLU A 29 3.68 -29.56 -24.60
C GLU A 29 3.59 -28.99 -26.02
N ASN A 30 3.14 -27.74 -26.07
CA ASN A 30 3.42 -26.84 -27.18
C ASN A 30 3.51 -25.42 -26.61
N SER A 31 4.68 -25.08 -26.06
CA SER A 31 5.31 -23.77 -26.24
C SER A 31 6.61 -23.69 -25.44
N ASN A 32 7.66 -23.36 -26.20
CA ASN A 32 8.91 -22.72 -25.78
C ASN A 32 10.09 -23.64 -25.48
N GLU A 33 10.65 -24.15 -26.57
CA GLU A 33 12.09 -24.40 -26.70
C GLU A 33 12.68 -23.36 -27.68
N SER A 34 13.50 -22.45 -27.14
CA SER A 34 14.68 -21.85 -27.77
C SER A 34 15.42 -21.09 -26.65
N ASP A 35 16.35 -21.72 -25.92
CA ASP A 35 17.80 -21.84 -26.24
C ASP A 35 18.40 -20.50 -26.73
N ARG A 36 19.53 -19.97 -26.24
CA ARG A 36 20.67 -20.57 -25.53
C ARG A 36 21.71 -19.49 -25.14
N GLY A 37 22.55 -19.80 -24.14
CA GLY A 37 23.95 -19.36 -23.99
C GLY A 37 24.19 -18.09 -23.15
N ASP A 38 25.12 -18.02 -22.19
CA ASP A 38 26.23 -18.89 -21.79
C ASP A 38 26.57 -18.65 -20.31
N GLU A 39 27.03 -19.72 -19.64
CA GLU A 39 27.70 -19.73 -18.34
C GLU A 39 29.06 -19.02 -18.38
N VAL A 40 29.48 -18.34 -17.30
CA VAL A 40 30.80 -18.56 -16.66
C VAL A 40 30.70 -18.18 -15.17
N ASP A 41 31.14 -19.11 -14.33
CA ASP A 41 31.35 -19.06 -12.88
C ASP A 41 32.16 -17.85 -12.38
N GLN A 42 31.93 -17.45 -11.12
CA GLN A 42 33.07 -17.28 -10.20
C GLN A 42 32.69 -17.28 -8.71
N HIS A 43 33.53 -17.99 -7.97
CA HIS A 43 33.55 -18.23 -6.54
C HIS A 43 33.66 -16.97 -5.68
N VAL A 44 33.06 -17.09 -4.49
CA VAL A 44 33.23 -16.25 -3.31
C VAL A 44 34.62 -16.46 -2.71
N GLU A 45 35.36 -15.38 -2.44
CA GLU A 45 36.38 -15.34 -1.39
C GLU A 45 36.39 -13.96 -0.71
N GLU A 46 36.31 -13.99 0.62
CA GLU A 46 36.51 -12.86 1.53
C GLU A 46 37.99 -12.49 1.60
N SER A 47 38.33 -11.20 1.67
CA SER A 47 39.31 -10.68 2.63
C SER A 47 39.40 -9.15 2.64
N SER A 48 39.83 -8.69 3.80
CA SER A 48 39.92 -7.36 4.39
C SER A 48 41.06 -6.45 3.90
N ASN A 49 40.87 -5.14 4.13
CA ASN A 49 41.84 -4.07 4.46
C ASN A 49 43.12 -3.91 3.62
N GLU A 50 43.34 -2.73 3.03
CA GLU A 50 44.31 -1.71 3.49
C GLU A 50 44.42 -0.50 2.53
N GLU A 51 45.04 0.54 3.07
CA GLU A 51 45.11 1.95 2.71
C GLU A 51 46.08 2.32 1.55
N VAL A 52 45.77 3.47 0.93
CA VAL A 52 46.68 4.57 0.51
C VAL A 52 47.88 4.23 -0.40
N GLN A 53 47.88 4.76 -1.63
CA GLN A 53 48.92 5.69 -2.08
C GLN A 53 48.54 6.43 -3.37
N ALA A 54 48.81 7.73 -3.34
CA ALA A 54 48.74 8.67 -4.45
C ALA A 54 49.91 8.45 -5.41
N GLU A 55 49.72 8.76 -6.69
CA GLU A 55 50.82 9.20 -7.55
C GLU A 55 50.36 10.20 -8.61
N HIS A 56 51.24 11.19 -8.80
CA HIS A 56 51.20 12.35 -9.67
C HIS A 56 51.43 11.97 -11.14
N GLU A 57 50.87 12.78 -12.06
CA GLU A 57 51.54 13.19 -13.32
C GLU A 57 50.78 14.41 -13.89
N THR A 58 51.24 15.63 -13.63
CA THR A 58 52.17 16.51 -14.39
C THR A 58 51.48 17.53 -15.27
N ASP A 59 51.79 18.78 -14.97
CA ASP A 59 51.39 20.03 -15.61
C ASP A 59 51.82 20.14 -17.07
N ALA A 60 50.97 20.79 -17.88
CA ALA A 60 51.42 21.60 -19.01
C ALA A 60 50.63 22.91 -19.03
N ALA A 61 51.25 23.96 -18.50
CA ALA A 61 50.78 25.34 -18.60
C ALA A 61 51.12 25.90 -20.00
N PHE A 62 50.11 26.35 -20.72
CA PHE A 62 50.26 27.33 -21.81
C PHE A 62 49.43 28.56 -21.43
N LYS A 63 50.11 29.67 -21.15
CA LYS A 63 49.51 31.01 -21.13
C LYS A 63 49.49 31.52 -22.56
N ASP A 64 48.32 31.96 -23.03
CA ASP A 64 48.31 33.20 -23.80
C ASP A 64 46.98 33.94 -23.67
N ASN A 65 47.13 35.26 -23.64
CA ASN A 65 46.08 36.25 -23.50
C ASN A 65 45.24 36.31 -24.78
N ASN A 66 43.91 36.34 -24.65
CA ASN A 66 43.11 37.28 -25.43
C ASN A 66 41.71 37.41 -24.85
N ALA A 67 41.37 38.65 -24.51
CA ALA A 67 40.00 39.08 -24.38
C ALA A 67 39.38 39.07 -25.78
N ASP A 68 38.35 38.24 -25.98
CA ASP A 68 37.31 38.63 -26.91
C ASP A 68 35.94 38.10 -26.48
N SER A 69 35.00 39.00 -26.70
CA SER A 69 33.59 38.97 -26.38
C SER A 69 32.85 37.85 -27.11
N GLY A 70 32.05 37.08 -26.38
CA GLY A 70 31.26 35.99 -26.95
C GLY A 70 30.44 35.27 -25.89
N MET A 71 29.51 35.99 -25.26
CA MET A 71 28.50 35.43 -24.36
C MET A 71 27.56 34.51 -25.16
N ASN A 72 27.92 33.25 -25.31
CA ASN A 72 26.96 32.21 -25.67
C ASN A 72 26.20 31.81 -24.41
N ASP A 73 25.04 32.43 -24.23
CA ASP A 73 24.00 32.03 -23.28
C ASP A 73 23.65 30.54 -23.49
N ILE A 74 24.34 29.65 -22.80
CA ILE A 74 23.75 28.38 -22.40
C ILE A 74 22.70 28.76 -21.36
N LYS A 75 21.49 29.06 -21.82
CA LYS A 75 20.30 29.10 -20.97
C LYS A 75 20.14 27.70 -20.36
N SER A 76 20.78 27.47 -19.22
CA SER A 76 20.38 26.43 -18.31
C SER A 76 18.91 26.72 -18.00
N PHE A 77 18.00 25.91 -18.53
CA PHE A 77 16.62 25.89 -18.04
C PHE A 77 16.70 25.57 -16.56
N THR A 78 16.68 26.60 -15.71
CA THR A 78 16.55 26.43 -14.27
C THR A 78 15.15 25.91 -14.02
N THR A 79 14.96 24.60 -14.05
CA THR A 79 13.71 23.96 -13.63
C THR A 79 13.51 24.28 -12.15
N LYS A 80 12.46 25.04 -11.84
CA LYS A 80 12.13 25.44 -10.47
C LYS A 80 11.26 24.38 -9.82
N ASP A 81 11.85 23.23 -9.53
CA ASP A 81 11.18 22.22 -8.70
C ASP A 81 10.89 22.83 -7.32
N HIS A 82 9.66 22.67 -6.82
CA HIS A 82 9.26 23.16 -5.49
C HIS A 82 8.92 21.98 -4.58
N PHE A 83 9.42 22.02 -3.35
CA PHE A 83 9.09 21.07 -2.30
C PHE A 83 8.47 21.78 -1.11
N GLN A 84 7.40 21.22 -0.55
CA GLN A 84 6.72 21.76 0.62
C GLN A 84 6.37 20.63 1.59
N GLU A 85 6.49 20.90 2.88
CA GLU A 85 6.17 19.96 3.94
C GLU A 85 5.25 20.61 4.98
N GLU A 86 4.20 19.89 5.36
CA GLU A 86 3.22 20.33 6.35
C GLU A 86 2.85 19.19 7.29
N LEU A 87 2.68 19.50 8.58
CA LEU A 87 2.13 18.60 9.58
C LEU A 87 0.93 19.27 10.23
N VAL A 88 -0.23 18.65 10.17
CA VAL A 88 -1.42 19.07 10.91
C VAL A 88 -1.63 18.15 12.09
N ILE A 89 -1.79 18.73 13.27
CA ILE A 89 -2.16 18.02 14.49
C ILE A 89 -3.54 18.52 14.89
N ARG A 90 -4.49 17.60 14.97
CA ARG A 90 -5.87 17.87 15.37
C ARG A 90 -6.21 17.03 16.60
N PRO A 91 -6.53 17.66 17.74
CA PRO A 91 -7.19 16.95 18.83
C PRO A 91 -8.57 16.50 18.38
N LEU A 92 -8.91 15.24 18.66
CA LEU A 92 -10.21 14.67 18.35
C LEU A 92 -11.13 14.70 19.57
N HIS A 93 -12.44 14.71 19.34
CA HIS A 93 -13.44 14.69 20.41
C HIS A 93 -13.37 13.40 21.25
N SER A 94 -12.93 12.29 20.64
CA SER A 94 -12.65 11.05 21.36
C SER A 94 -11.53 11.18 22.40
N GLY A 95 -10.75 12.27 22.37
CA GLY A 95 -9.53 12.49 23.12
C GLY A 95 -8.29 11.87 22.47
N ASP A 96 -8.43 11.19 21.33
CA ASP A 96 -7.32 10.79 20.48
C ASP A 96 -6.68 12.00 19.78
N ILE A 97 -5.49 11.81 19.21
CA ILE A 97 -4.82 12.85 18.42
C ILE A 97 -4.64 12.36 16.99
N TYR A 98 -5.15 13.14 16.06
CA TYR A 98 -4.91 12.93 14.64
C TYR A 98 -3.72 13.78 14.18
N ALA A 99 -2.68 13.12 13.66
CA ALA A 99 -1.56 13.75 12.99
C ALA A 99 -1.59 13.41 11.49
N SER A 100 -1.58 14.43 10.63
CA SER A 100 -1.53 14.26 9.17
C SER A 100 -0.33 15.00 8.60
N PHE A 101 0.62 14.25 8.08
CA PHE A 101 1.77 14.75 7.33
C PHE A 101 1.40 14.85 5.85
N GLN A 102 1.78 15.96 5.23
CA GLN A 102 1.53 16.26 3.83
C GLN A 102 2.82 16.79 3.21
N PHE A 103 3.28 16.13 2.16
CA PHE A 103 4.43 16.56 1.38
C PHE A 103 4.01 16.78 -0.07
N ARG A 104 4.42 17.90 -0.65
CA ARG A 104 4.16 18.24 -2.04
C ARG A 104 5.47 18.49 -2.76
N THR A 105 5.75 17.71 -3.78
CA THR A 105 6.84 17.93 -4.73
C THR A 105 6.24 18.28 -6.09
N GLN A 106 6.60 19.44 -6.62
CA GLN A 106 6.17 19.91 -7.93
C GLN A 106 7.32 19.84 -8.93
N LEU A 107 7.03 19.29 -10.10
CA LEU A 107 7.94 19.18 -11.22
C LEU A 107 7.36 19.93 -12.43
N GLU A 108 8.05 20.97 -12.88
CA GLU A 108 7.59 21.87 -13.96
C GLU A 108 7.82 21.33 -15.38
N THR A 109 8.12 20.03 -15.55
CA THR A 109 8.35 19.41 -16.85
C THR A 109 7.17 18.56 -17.27
N ASP A 110 6.73 18.70 -18.52
CA ASP A 110 5.67 17.86 -19.06
C ASP A 110 6.22 16.53 -19.59
N PHE A 111 5.88 15.41 -18.93
CA PHE A 111 6.18 14.06 -19.42
C PHE A 111 5.42 13.71 -20.72
N LEU A 112 4.34 14.43 -21.05
CA LEU A 112 3.43 14.08 -22.14
C LEU A 112 3.91 14.55 -23.52
N GLN A 113 4.83 15.51 -23.60
CA GLN A 113 5.39 16.01 -24.87
C GLN A 113 6.54 15.16 -25.43
N GLY A 114 6.72 13.91 -24.98
CA GLY A 114 7.73 12.99 -25.51
C GLY A 114 9.19 13.37 -25.20
N LYS A 115 9.41 14.40 -24.38
CA LYS A 115 10.74 14.76 -23.88
C LYS A 115 11.08 13.81 -22.73
N LYS A 116 11.93 12.81 -23.00
CA LYS A 116 12.54 11.98 -21.96
C LYS A 116 13.25 12.90 -20.96
N VAL A 117 12.72 13.00 -19.75
CA VAL A 117 13.35 13.76 -18.67
C VAL A 117 14.59 12.97 -18.21
N SER A 118 15.78 13.48 -18.56
CA SER A 118 17.05 12.84 -18.20
C SER A 118 17.47 13.11 -16.75
N HIS A 119 17.06 14.27 -16.21
CA HIS A 119 17.45 14.73 -14.88
C HIS A 119 16.23 15.07 -14.03
N TYR A 120 16.20 14.49 -12.84
CA TYR A 120 15.23 14.81 -11.80
C TYR A 120 15.98 15.46 -10.64
N ARG A 121 15.49 16.60 -10.14
CA ARG A 121 16.13 17.31 -9.03
C ARG A 121 15.47 16.97 -7.69
N LEU A 122 14.19 17.30 -7.51
CA LEU A 122 13.45 16.97 -6.28
C LEU A 122 12.50 15.78 -6.46
N PHE A 123 11.97 15.60 -7.67
CA PHE A 123 11.06 14.50 -7.96
C PHE A 123 11.81 13.15 -8.01
N PRO A 124 11.29 12.07 -7.42
CA PRO A 124 11.96 10.78 -7.40
C PRO A 124 12.03 10.16 -8.81
N LYS A 125 13.24 9.89 -9.29
CA LYS A 125 13.52 9.30 -10.62
C LYS A 125 12.77 7.99 -10.84
N SER A 126 12.68 7.12 -9.83
CA SER A 126 12.00 5.83 -9.93
C SER A 126 10.53 5.99 -10.36
N LEU A 127 9.79 6.90 -9.73
CA LEU A 127 8.40 7.17 -10.11
C LEU A 127 8.30 7.88 -11.45
N GLY A 128 9.21 8.82 -11.75
CA GLY A 128 9.22 9.52 -13.03
C GLY A 128 9.40 8.58 -14.23
N GLN A 129 10.25 7.57 -14.08
CA GLN A 129 10.48 6.54 -15.09
C GLN A 129 9.25 5.63 -15.26
N VAL A 130 8.57 5.25 -14.17
CA VAL A 130 7.34 4.45 -14.21
C VAL A 130 6.24 5.19 -14.95
N LEU A 131 5.98 6.45 -14.60
CA LEU A 131 4.93 7.26 -15.23
C LEU A 131 5.16 7.40 -16.74
N SER A 132 6.41 7.67 -17.14
CA SER A 132 6.77 7.81 -18.55
C SER A 132 6.72 6.48 -19.30
N LYS A 133 7.20 5.38 -18.71
CA LYS A 133 7.21 4.05 -19.36
C LYS A 133 5.79 3.54 -19.62
N PHE A 134 4.92 3.63 -18.62
CA PHE A 134 3.55 3.08 -18.70
C PHE A 134 2.52 4.10 -19.19
N SER A 135 2.95 5.30 -19.61
CA SER A 135 2.07 6.40 -20.04
C SER A 135 0.93 6.67 -19.05
N VAL A 136 1.29 6.75 -17.76
CA VAL A 136 0.34 6.97 -16.68
C VAL A 136 0.06 8.47 -16.55
N ARG A 137 -1.23 8.82 -16.56
CA ARG A 137 -1.71 10.19 -16.40
C ARG A 137 -1.89 10.55 -14.92
N GLU A 138 -2.55 9.69 -14.16
CA GLU A 138 -2.75 9.87 -12.72
C GLU A 138 -2.53 8.54 -12.01
N LEU A 139 -1.90 8.59 -10.85
CA LEU A 139 -1.60 7.40 -10.05
C LEU A 139 -1.87 7.71 -8.58
N HIS A 140 -2.69 6.88 -7.95
CA HIS A 140 -3.02 7.02 -6.55
C HIS A 140 -2.91 5.66 -5.88
N ILE A 141 -2.05 5.60 -4.87
CA ILE A 141 -1.80 4.42 -4.07
C ILE A 141 -1.88 4.77 -2.60
N SER A 142 -2.54 3.94 -1.81
CA SER A 142 -2.54 4.05 -0.36
C SER A 142 -2.44 2.69 0.29
N PHE A 143 -1.71 2.64 1.40
CA PHE A 143 -1.64 1.50 2.30
C PHE A 143 -2.18 1.96 3.65
N THR A 144 -3.10 1.18 4.22
CA THR A 144 -3.73 1.55 5.49
C THR A 144 -3.82 0.36 6.43
N GLN A 145 -3.45 0.58 7.69
CA GLN A 145 -3.71 -0.36 8.78
C GLN A 145 -4.77 0.23 9.73
N GLY A 146 -5.79 -0.57 10.02
CA GLY A 146 -6.99 -0.14 10.74
C GLY A 146 -8.03 0.48 9.80
N TYR A 147 -9.17 0.85 10.35
CA TYR A 147 -10.25 1.52 9.62
C TYR A 147 -10.53 2.88 10.26
N TRP A 148 -10.91 3.86 9.45
CA TRP A 148 -11.21 5.20 9.94
C TRP A 148 -12.57 5.23 10.65
N ARG A 149 -12.59 5.53 11.95
CA ARG A 149 -13.81 5.61 12.76
C ARG A 149 -14.47 6.97 12.59
N THR A 150 -15.19 7.16 11.49
CA THR A 150 -15.80 8.45 11.12
C THR A 150 -16.67 9.05 12.24
N MET A 151 -17.42 8.23 12.98
CA MET A 151 -18.24 8.70 14.11
C MET A 151 -17.42 9.26 15.28
N GLN A 152 -16.24 8.72 15.56
CA GLN A 152 -15.39 9.13 16.69
C GLN A 152 -14.40 10.23 16.29
N TRP A 153 -13.84 10.14 15.08
CA TRP A 153 -12.74 10.98 14.60
C TRP A 153 -13.19 12.08 13.62
N GLY A 154 -14.45 12.05 13.18
CA GLY A 154 -14.97 12.95 12.14
C GLY A 154 -14.48 12.55 10.75
N GLN A 155 -14.45 13.50 9.81
CA GLN A 155 -13.95 13.26 8.45
C GLN A 155 -12.42 13.43 8.38
N PRO A 156 -11.68 12.52 7.73
CA PRO A 156 -10.24 12.66 7.53
C PRO A 156 -9.94 13.71 6.45
N PHE A 157 -8.74 14.29 6.45
CA PHE A 157 -8.33 15.22 5.38
C PHE A 157 -8.19 14.49 4.04
N ILE A 158 -7.61 13.28 4.08
CA ILE A 158 -7.47 12.39 2.94
C ILE A 158 -7.98 11.02 3.37
N PRO A 159 -9.08 10.53 2.79
CA PRO A 159 -9.64 9.23 3.11
C PRO A 159 -8.86 8.13 2.41
N ALA A 160 -8.72 6.98 3.07
CA ALA A 160 -8.13 5.77 2.51
C ALA A 160 -8.84 4.53 3.10
N PRO A 161 -9.09 3.48 2.30
CA PRO A 161 -9.65 2.22 2.79
C PRO A 161 -8.58 1.41 3.52
N PRO A 162 -8.99 0.44 4.36
CA PRO A 162 -8.09 -0.54 4.96
C PRO A 162 -7.46 -1.45 3.89
N GLY A 163 -6.18 -1.79 4.10
CA GLY A 163 -5.37 -2.53 3.14
C GLY A 163 -4.76 -1.62 2.08
N ALA A 164 -4.43 -2.19 0.92
CA ALA A 164 -3.91 -1.44 -0.22
C ALA A 164 -5.03 -1.03 -1.18
N GLU A 165 -5.02 0.21 -1.62
CA GLU A 165 -5.85 0.74 -2.71
C GLU A 165 -4.94 1.26 -3.82
N LEU A 166 -5.24 0.89 -5.05
CA LEU A 166 -4.55 1.40 -6.23
C LEU A 166 -5.57 1.78 -7.28
N TRP A 167 -5.49 3.02 -7.75
CA TRP A 167 -6.21 3.44 -8.94
C TRP A 167 -5.38 4.34 -9.82
N VAL A 168 -5.49 4.08 -11.12
CA VAL A 168 -4.61 4.64 -12.13
C VAL A 168 -5.44 5.05 -13.34
N TRP A 169 -5.19 6.25 -13.83
CA TRP A 169 -5.64 6.71 -15.13
C TRP A 169 -4.49 6.61 -16.12
N PHE A 170 -4.68 5.83 -17.17
CA PHE A 170 -3.75 5.77 -18.29
C PHE A 170 -4.01 6.90 -19.28
N HIS A 171 -2.99 7.25 -20.04
CA HIS A 171 -3.14 8.18 -21.16
C HIS A 171 -3.96 7.53 -22.28
N ASN A 172 -4.69 8.33 -23.05
CA ASN A 172 -5.57 7.85 -24.12
C ASN A 172 -4.82 7.24 -25.32
N THR A 173 -3.48 7.30 -25.31
CA THR A 173 -2.59 6.74 -26.33
C THR A 173 -2.26 5.27 -26.08
N VAL A 174 -2.57 4.75 -24.89
CA VAL A 174 -2.31 3.34 -24.54
C VAL A 174 -3.27 2.44 -25.31
N LEU A 175 -2.73 1.45 -26.03
CA LEU A 175 -3.53 0.50 -26.81
C LEU A 175 -4.04 -0.65 -25.92
N ASP A 176 -3.15 -1.28 -25.16
CA ASP A 176 -3.49 -2.34 -24.20
C ASP A 176 -3.32 -1.83 -22.76
N VAL A 177 -4.45 -1.54 -22.12
CA VAL A 177 -4.48 -1.03 -20.74
C VAL A 177 -4.29 -2.16 -19.73
N ASP A 178 -4.74 -3.38 -20.04
CA ASP A 178 -4.72 -4.50 -19.10
C ASP A 178 -3.31 -5.09 -18.96
N GLU A 179 -2.56 -5.19 -20.06
CA GLU A 179 -1.15 -5.57 -20.03
C GLU A 179 -0.33 -4.53 -19.26
N ASN A 180 -0.48 -3.25 -19.59
CA ASN A 180 0.20 -2.15 -18.89
C ASN A 180 -0.16 -2.11 -17.41
N TRP A 181 -1.41 -2.39 -17.04
CA TRP A 181 -1.86 -2.48 -15.66
C TRP A 181 -1.13 -3.59 -14.90
N LYS A 182 -1.05 -4.79 -15.48
CA LYS A 182 -0.34 -5.94 -14.88
C LYS A 182 1.16 -5.68 -14.74
N GLU A 183 1.80 -5.07 -15.72
CA GLU A 183 3.21 -4.71 -15.60
C GLU A 183 3.44 -3.60 -14.56
N LEU A 184 2.55 -2.60 -14.53
CA LEU A 184 2.63 -1.49 -13.57
C LEU A 184 2.51 -1.99 -12.14
N THR A 185 1.54 -2.86 -11.82
CA THR A 185 1.35 -3.40 -10.46
C THR A 185 2.57 -4.19 -9.99
N ASN A 186 3.21 -4.96 -10.88
CA ASN A 186 4.46 -5.67 -10.60
C ASN A 186 5.63 -4.73 -10.31
N VAL A 187 5.77 -3.63 -11.07
CA VAL A 187 6.84 -2.65 -10.81
C VAL A 187 6.60 -1.87 -9.53
N LEU A 188 5.35 -1.46 -9.26
CA LEU A 188 4.99 -0.75 -8.03
C LEU A 188 5.18 -1.63 -6.79
N SER A 189 4.91 -2.94 -6.90
CA SER A 189 5.19 -3.92 -5.86
C SER A 189 6.65 -3.87 -5.40
N GLY A 190 7.59 -3.83 -6.35
CA GLY A 190 9.02 -3.69 -6.06
C GLY A 190 9.42 -2.33 -5.48
N ILE A 191 8.80 -1.23 -5.93
CA ILE A 191 9.12 0.13 -5.44
C ILE A 191 8.67 0.33 -4.00
N PHE A 192 7.48 -0.15 -3.65
CA PHE A 192 6.87 0.05 -2.33
C PHE A 192 7.10 -1.13 -1.37
N CYS A 193 7.82 -2.18 -1.80
CA CYS A 193 8.00 -3.43 -1.04
C CYS A 193 6.65 -4.01 -0.56
N ALA A 194 5.65 -4.00 -1.45
CA ALA A 194 4.28 -4.39 -1.16
C ALA A 194 3.81 -5.49 -2.10
N SER A 195 2.83 -6.28 -1.71
CA SER A 195 2.31 -7.41 -2.50
C SER A 195 1.30 -7.00 -3.58
N LEU A 196 1.52 -5.85 -4.24
CA LEU A 196 0.64 -5.33 -5.30
C LEU A 196 0.61 -6.22 -6.55
N ASN A 197 1.57 -7.14 -6.69
CA ASN A 197 1.57 -8.18 -7.71
C ASN A 197 0.39 -9.17 -7.59
N PHE A 198 -0.31 -9.20 -6.45
CA PHE A 198 -1.59 -9.92 -6.30
C PHE A 198 -2.79 -9.17 -6.89
N ILE A 199 -2.60 -7.95 -7.41
CA ILE A 199 -3.62 -7.27 -8.21
C ILE A 199 -3.66 -7.93 -9.59
N ASP A 200 -4.80 -8.53 -9.90
CA ASP A 200 -5.07 -9.25 -11.13
C ASP A 200 -6.46 -8.87 -11.67
N SER A 201 -6.92 -9.54 -12.73
CA SER A 201 -8.25 -9.25 -13.28
C SER A 201 -9.39 -9.58 -12.30
N THR A 202 -9.17 -10.46 -11.32
CA THR A 202 -10.20 -10.93 -10.39
C THR A 202 -10.56 -9.92 -9.29
N ASN A 203 -9.68 -8.96 -9.03
CA ASN A 203 -9.87 -7.88 -8.06
C ASN A 203 -9.78 -6.46 -8.67
N THR A 204 -9.62 -6.36 -9.99
CA THR A 204 -9.62 -5.09 -10.72
C THR A 204 -11.01 -4.79 -11.29
N VAL A 205 -11.44 -3.53 -11.20
CA VAL A 205 -12.68 -3.01 -11.79
C VAL A 205 -12.43 -1.71 -12.56
N GLU A 206 -13.40 -1.34 -13.40
CA GLU A 206 -13.42 -0.12 -14.20
C GLU A 206 -14.61 0.77 -13.81
N PRO A 207 -14.52 1.57 -12.72
CA PRO A 207 -15.61 2.43 -12.28
C PRO A 207 -15.99 3.49 -13.33
N SER A 208 -17.26 3.62 -13.62
CA SER A 208 -17.78 4.57 -14.62
C SER A 208 -18.18 5.93 -14.01
N ALA A 209 -18.43 5.98 -12.71
CA ALA A 209 -18.94 7.18 -12.07
C ALA A 209 -18.12 7.61 -10.84
N SER A 210 -17.78 6.69 -9.94
CA SER A 210 -17.28 7.02 -8.58
C SER A 210 -15.89 7.67 -8.55
N PHE A 211 -15.04 7.29 -9.50
CA PHE A 211 -13.69 7.84 -9.65
C PHE A 211 -13.66 8.76 -10.86
N LYS A 212 -13.34 10.03 -10.60
CA LYS A 212 -13.06 11.06 -11.60
C LYS A 212 -11.62 11.53 -11.42
N PRO A 213 -10.95 11.98 -12.51
CA PRO A 213 -9.59 12.48 -12.41
C PRO A 213 -9.51 13.66 -11.43
N LEU A 214 -8.49 13.64 -10.58
CA LEU A 214 -8.27 14.68 -9.56
C LEU A 214 -7.33 15.77 -10.06
N GLY A 215 -6.59 15.52 -11.13
CA GLY A 215 -5.73 16.48 -11.79
C GLY A 215 -6.36 17.09 -13.03
N LEU A 216 -5.50 17.60 -13.91
CA LEU A 216 -5.92 18.18 -15.17
C LEU A 216 -6.42 17.12 -16.14
N GLY A 217 -7.71 17.23 -16.44
CA GLY A 217 -8.30 16.84 -17.71
C GLY A 217 -9.69 16.26 -17.56
N ASN A 218 -10.52 16.54 -18.56
CA ASN A 218 -11.89 16.07 -18.61
C ASN A 218 -11.93 14.71 -19.28
N VAL A 219 -11.33 13.70 -18.64
CA VAL A 219 -11.38 12.32 -19.16
C VAL A 219 -12.74 11.73 -18.82
N THR A 220 -13.57 11.59 -19.84
CA THR A 220 -14.86 10.90 -19.77
C THR A 220 -14.75 9.43 -20.16
N ASP A 221 -13.61 9.01 -20.71
CA ASP A 221 -13.41 7.63 -21.15
C ASP A 221 -12.85 6.77 -20.01
N HIS A 222 -13.76 6.04 -19.37
CA HIS A 222 -13.48 5.19 -18.22
C HIS A 222 -12.69 3.93 -18.57
N ARG A 223 -12.49 3.60 -19.85
CA ARG A 223 -11.69 2.45 -20.28
C ARG A 223 -10.23 2.56 -19.89
N PHE A 224 -9.74 3.77 -19.65
CA PHE A 224 -8.36 4.03 -19.20
C PHE A 224 -8.22 4.06 -17.67
N LEU A 225 -9.30 3.83 -16.92
CA LEU A 225 -9.26 3.73 -15.47
C LEU A 225 -9.13 2.27 -15.05
N ARG A 226 -8.23 2.00 -14.11
CA ARG A 226 -8.19 0.74 -13.37
C ARG A 226 -8.25 1.06 -11.88
N TYR A 227 -9.08 0.33 -11.15
CA TYR A 227 -9.21 0.42 -9.70
C TYR A 227 -9.14 -0.98 -9.10
N ALA A 228 -8.32 -1.16 -8.07
CA ALA A 228 -8.23 -2.40 -7.32
C ALA A 228 -7.95 -2.15 -5.84
N THR A 229 -8.36 -3.12 -5.02
CA THR A 229 -8.11 -3.11 -3.57
C THR A 229 -7.63 -4.47 -3.09
N LEU A 230 -6.64 -4.47 -2.20
CA LEU A 230 -6.15 -5.65 -1.49
C LEU A 230 -6.35 -5.45 0.02
N PRO A 231 -7.49 -5.88 0.60
CA PRO A 231 -7.80 -5.62 2.01
C PRO A 231 -6.83 -6.27 3.01
N ARG A 232 -6.12 -7.32 2.58
CA ARG A 232 -5.11 -8.04 3.39
C ARG A 232 -3.72 -7.40 3.34
N GLU A 233 -3.46 -6.55 2.35
CA GLU A 233 -2.16 -5.89 2.19
C GLU A 233 -2.11 -4.63 3.08
N ILE A 234 -1.79 -4.82 4.35
CA ILE A 234 -1.68 -3.73 5.33
C ILE A 234 -0.36 -2.96 5.18
N VAL A 235 -0.26 -1.79 5.81
CA VAL A 235 1.01 -1.07 5.93
C VAL A 235 1.96 -1.92 6.78
N CYS A 236 3.18 -2.16 6.29
CA CYS A 236 4.25 -2.79 7.05
C CYS A 236 5.43 -1.83 7.23
N THR A 237 6.34 -2.16 8.15
CA THR A 237 7.55 -1.34 8.40
C THR A 237 8.45 -1.24 7.18
N GLU A 238 8.36 -2.24 6.33
CA GLU A 238 9.05 -2.44 5.06
C GLU A 238 8.59 -1.44 4.00
N ASN A 239 7.33 -0.98 4.03
CA ASN A 239 6.77 0.01 3.09
C ASN A 239 7.18 1.45 3.43
N LEU A 240 7.26 1.76 4.73
CA LEU A 240 7.59 3.11 5.20
C LEU A 240 8.99 3.55 4.77
N THR A 241 9.93 2.62 4.68
CA THR A 241 11.33 2.93 4.27
C THR A 241 11.43 3.41 2.82
N PRO A 242 10.95 2.67 1.79
CA PRO A 242 10.91 3.17 0.43
C PRO A 242 10.03 4.41 0.29
N TRP A 243 8.90 4.51 1.01
CA TRP A 243 8.06 5.71 0.98
C TRP A 243 8.83 6.96 1.43
N LYS A 244 9.59 6.88 2.54
CA LYS A 244 10.44 7.98 3.02
C LYS A 244 11.60 8.30 2.07
N LYS A 245 12.13 7.30 1.34
CA LYS A 245 13.20 7.51 0.36
C LYS A 245 12.76 8.37 -0.84
N LEU A 246 11.46 8.49 -1.10
CA LEU A 246 10.92 9.36 -2.15
C LEU A 246 10.98 10.85 -1.77
N LEU A 247 11.10 11.18 -0.47
CA LEU A 247 11.18 12.56 0.00
C LEU A 247 12.57 13.15 -0.26
N PRO A 248 12.70 14.42 -0.69
CA PRO A 248 13.99 15.03 -1.01
C PRO A 248 15.00 15.03 0.14
N CYS A 249 14.55 15.24 1.37
CA CYS A 249 15.39 15.19 2.58
C CYS A 249 15.45 13.81 3.25
N GLY A 250 14.79 12.80 2.66
CA GLY A 250 14.64 11.47 3.24
C GLY A 250 14.10 11.54 4.68
N SER A 251 14.75 10.81 5.60
CA SER A 251 14.46 10.85 7.04
C SER A 251 15.49 11.63 7.86
N LYS A 252 16.31 12.47 7.22
CA LYS A 252 17.46 13.14 7.87
C LYS A 252 17.10 14.51 8.45
N ALA A 253 16.23 15.27 7.78
CA ALA A 253 15.84 16.63 8.15
C ALA A 253 14.35 16.87 7.88
N GLY A 254 13.77 17.92 8.49
CA GLY A 254 12.37 18.29 8.30
C GLY A 254 11.39 17.39 9.04
N LEU A 255 10.13 17.40 8.59
CA LEU A 255 9.02 16.71 9.27
C LEU A 255 9.15 15.19 9.23
N ALA A 256 9.84 14.66 8.21
CA ALA A 256 10.08 13.23 8.05
C ALA A 256 10.90 12.60 9.19
N VAL A 257 11.63 13.41 9.98
CA VAL A 257 12.38 12.95 11.16
C VAL A 257 11.44 12.38 12.23
N LEU A 258 10.19 12.87 12.32
CA LEU A 258 9.19 12.37 13.27
C LEU A 258 8.66 10.97 12.92
N MET A 259 8.92 10.48 11.71
CA MET A 259 8.33 9.24 11.18
C MET A 259 9.13 7.99 11.58
N LYS A 260 9.16 7.71 12.88
CA LYS A 260 9.77 6.49 13.44
C LYS A 260 8.75 5.36 13.43
N SER A 261 9.10 4.25 12.78
CA SER A 261 8.23 3.06 12.66
C SER A 261 7.68 2.60 14.01
N GLU A 262 8.56 2.42 15.01
CA GLU A 262 8.19 1.91 16.34
C GLU A 262 6.93 2.60 16.93
N LYS A 263 6.83 3.93 16.87
CA LYS A 263 5.66 4.65 17.41
C LYS A 263 4.46 4.66 16.45
N LEU A 264 4.71 4.70 15.15
CA LEU A 264 3.65 4.73 14.14
C LEU A 264 2.84 3.43 14.14
N PHE A 265 3.48 2.27 14.24
CA PHE A 265 2.81 0.97 14.18
C PHE A 265 2.11 0.56 15.50
N HIS A 266 2.34 1.31 16.59
CA HIS A 266 1.57 1.17 17.84
C HIS A 266 0.35 2.10 17.91
N SER A 267 0.10 2.90 16.87
CA SER A 267 -1.07 3.77 16.77
C SER A 267 -2.35 2.97 16.45
N SER A 268 -3.52 3.56 16.70
CA SER A 268 -4.80 2.89 16.42
C SER A 268 -5.16 2.86 14.93
N PHE A 269 -4.63 3.81 14.17
CA PHE A 269 -4.81 3.92 12.73
C PHE A 269 -3.59 4.59 12.13
N HIS A 270 -3.08 4.05 11.03
CA HIS A 270 -2.14 4.77 10.19
C HIS A 270 -2.32 4.41 8.71
N SER A 271 -2.14 5.43 7.87
CA SER A 271 -2.27 5.32 6.42
C SER A 271 -1.17 6.12 5.76
N GLU A 272 -0.42 5.48 4.86
CA GLU A 272 0.53 6.14 3.98
C GLU A 272 0.03 6.09 2.55
N ALA A 273 0.19 7.19 1.82
CA ALA A 273 -0.28 7.29 0.45
C ALA A 273 0.68 8.09 -0.43
N VAL A 274 0.62 7.80 -1.72
CA VAL A 274 1.30 8.53 -2.80
C VAL A 274 0.28 8.83 -3.88
N HIS A 275 0.16 10.10 -4.24
CA HIS A 275 -0.74 10.58 -5.27
C HIS A 275 0.06 11.40 -6.28
N ILE A 276 -0.11 11.09 -7.55
CA ILE A 276 0.57 11.76 -8.65
C ILE A 276 -0.48 12.20 -9.63
N ARG A 277 -0.50 13.49 -9.93
CA ARG A 277 -1.45 14.08 -10.86
C ARG A 277 -0.88 15.28 -11.60
N PRO A 278 -1.38 15.59 -12.80
CA PRO A 278 -1.05 16.83 -13.49
C PRO A 278 -1.83 17.99 -12.86
N ILE A 279 -1.16 19.13 -12.69
CA ILE A 279 -1.71 20.39 -12.16
C ILE A 279 -1.40 21.54 -13.12
N CYS A 280 -2.13 22.65 -13.02
CA CYS A 280 -1.79 23.86 -13.77
C CYS A 280 -0.55 24.50 -13.16
N LYS A 281 0.40 24.91 -14.00
CA LYS A 281 1.55 25.71 -13.55
C LYS A 281 1.10 27.12 -13.13
N ASP A 282 0.32 27.76 -13.99
CA ASP A 282 -0.16 29.12 -13.81
C ASP A 282 -1.69 29.18 -13.69
N ARG A 283 -2.24 30.30 -13.19
CA ARG A 283 -3.69 30.52 -13.09
C ARG A 283 -4.42 30.41 -14.44
N GLN A 284 -3.74 30.74 -15.54
CA GLN A 284 -4.28 30.62 -16.90
C GLN A 284 -4.18 29.20 -17.47
N CYS A 285 -3.51 28.28 -16.76
CA CYS A 285 -3.32 26.88 -17.15
C CYS A 285 -2.76 26.69 -18.58
N SER A 286 -1.88 27.58 -19.03
CA SER A 286 -1.22 27.46 -20.34
C SER A 286 -0.22 26.30 -20.37
N ASP A 287 0.51 26.13 -19.27
CA ASP A 287 1.47 25.05 -19.06
C ASP A 287 1.04 24.13 -17.92
N THR A 288 1.38 22.84 -18.06
CA THR A 288 1.12 21.80 -17.06
C THR A 288 2.37 21.52 -16.23
N ALA A 289 2.15 21.14 -14.98
CA ALA A 289 3.19 20.65 -14.08
C ALA A 289 2.72 19.36 -13.41
N TRP A 290 3.64 18.58 -12.87
CA TRP A 290 3.33 17.35 -12.16
C TRP A 290 3.43 17.57 -10.65
N GLU A 291 2.40 17.11 -9.93
CA GLU A 291 2.36 17.13 -8.49
C GLU A 291 2.49 15.72 -7.94
N LEU A 292 3.51 15.48 -7.13
CA LEU A 292 3.62 14.33 -6.25
C LEU A 292 3.21 14.75 -4.84
N ARG A 293 2.11 14.19 -4.35
CA ARG A 293 1.61 14.36 -2.99
C ARG A 293 1.85 13.08 -2.21
N GLN A 294 2.65 13.15 -1.15
CA GLN A 294 2.88 12.04 -0.24
C GLN A 294 2.25 12.37 1.11
N THR A 295 1.48 11.44 1.67
CA THR A 295 0.68 11.72 2.86
C THR A 295 0.80 10.60 3.88
N LEU A 296 0.97 10.94 5.15
CA LEU A 296 0.98 9.98 6.26
C LEU A 296 -0.02 10.46 7.31
N SER A 297 -1.10 9.71 7.51
CA SER A 297 -2.14 9.98 8.50
C SER A 297 -2.01 8.99 9.65
N VAL A 298 -2.05 9.47 10.91
CA VAL A 298 -1.84 8.65 12.11
C VAL A 298 -2.79 9.09 13.22
N VAL A 299 -3.43 8.14 13.91
CA VAL A 299 -4.26 8.43 15.09
C VAL A 299 -3.64 7.77 16.33
N PHE A 300 -3.19 8.60 17.26
CA PHE A 300 -2.63 8.17 18.53
C PHE A 300 -3.72 8.10 19.60
N ASP A 301 -3.86 6.94 20.24
CA ASP A 301 -4.71 6.73 21.40
C ASP A 301 -4.02 7.30 22.65
N LEU A 302 -4.64 8.31 23.26
CA LEU A 302 -4.16 8.93 24.50
C LEU A 302 -4.66 8.20 25.76
N TYR A 303 -5.77 7.46 25.68
CA TYR A 303 -6.40 6.81 26.82
C TYR A 303 -5.60 5.59 27.30
N THR A 304 -4.97 4.84 26.38
CA THR A 304 -4.16 3.65 26.73
C THR A 304 -2.76 3.99 27.25
N SER A 305 -2.26 5.22 27.13
CA SER A 305 -0.90 5.58 27.57
C SER A 305 -0.73 5.73 29.10
N GLY A 306 -1.73 5.36 29.90
CA GLY A 306 -1.55 4.94 31.31
C GLY A 306 -1.22 6.02 32.35
N GLN A 307 -1.14 7.31 32.01
CA GLN A 307 -0.73 8.35 32.97
C GLN A 307 -1.84 9.29 33.48
N GLY A 308 -3.08 9.15 33.02
CA GLY A 308 -4.22 9.97 33.50
C GLY A 308 -4.11 11.48 33.21
N LYS A 309 -2.96 11.97 32.74
CA LYS A 309 -2.74 13.32 32.27
C LYS A 309 -3.04 13.36 30.77
N LYS A 310 -4.04 14.18 30.42
CA LYS A 310 -4.34 14.53 29.02
C LYS A 310 -3.30 15.55 28.56
N ASP A 311 -2.12 15.10 28.22
CA ASP A 311 -1.07 15.93 27.64
C ASP A 311 -0.32 15.18 26.54
N TRP A 312 -0.03 15.87 25.44
CA TRP A 312 0.76 15.30 24.36
C TRP A 312 1.93 16.19 24.02
N SER A 313 2.97 15.56 23.48
CA SER A 313 4.10 16.26 22.89
C SER A 313 4.61 15.52 21.66
N LEU A 314 5.32 16.22 20.79
CA LEU A 314 5.99 15.59 19.64
C LEU A 314 6.89 14.43 20.12
N PHE A 315 7.61 14.64 21.21
CA PHE A 315 8.43 13.59 21.79
C PHE A 315 7.62 12.38 22.29
N LYS A 316 6.46 12.59 22.94
CA LYS A 316 5.60 11.48 23.39
C LYS A 316 5.03 10.68 22.22
N MET A 317 4.55 11.36 21.17
CA MET A 317 3.92 10.73 20.02
C MET A 317 4.93 10.05 19.08
N PHE A 318 6.06 10.71 18.81
CA PHE A 318 7.00 10.31 17.76
C PHE A 318 8.37 9.85 18.29
N SER A 319 8.60 9.93 19.61
CA SER A 319 9.91 9.66 20.25
C SER A 319 11.06 10.52 19.71
N ARG A 320 10.74 11.64 19.05
CA ARG A 320 11.69 12.62 18.52
C ARG A 320 11.15 14.03 18.65
N THR A 321 12.07 14.98 18.67
CA THR A 321 11.81 16.42 18.55
C THR A 321 12.37 16.90 17.22
N LEU A 322 11.90 18.06 16.75
CA LEU A 322 12.38 18.66 15.50
C LEU A 322 13.56 19.58 15.79
N THR A 323 14.65 19.43 15.06
CA THR A 323 15.86 20.25 15.25
C THR A 323 16.09 21.24 14.12
N GLU A 324 15.66 20.89 12.91
CA GLU A 324 15.83 21.71 11.71
C GLU A 324 14.72 21.41 10.68
N ALA A 325 14.42 22.39 9.83
CA ALA A 325 13.58 22.19 8.64
C ALA A 325 14.35 21.46 7.52
N CYS A 326 13.63 20.88 6.55
CA CYS A 326 14.27 20.34 5.37
C CYS A 326 14.90 21.49 4.53
N PRO A 327 16.22 21.49 4.27
CA PRO A 327 16.88 22.58 3.54
C PRO A 327 16.43 22.71 2.07
N LEU A 328 15.79 21.67 1.51
CA LEU A 328 15.24 21.67 0.17
C LEU A 328 13.78 22.14 0.11
N ALA A 329 13.13 22.35 1.26
CA ALA A 329 11.74 22.77 1.34
C ALA A 329 11.60 24.29 1.16
N SER A 330 10.73 24.69 0.24
CA SER A 330 10.29 26.08 0.06
C SER A 330 9.36 26.56 1.17
N SER A 331 8.64 25.63 1.81
CA SER A 331 7.77 25.89 2.97
C SER A 331 7.80 24.66 3.89
N SER A 332 7.94 24.90 5.18
CA SER A 332 7.95 23.86 6.22
C SER A 332 7.17 24.36 7.43
N LYS A 333 5.96 23.84 7.65
CA LYS A 333 5.01 24.37 8.64
C LYS A 333 4.34 23.27 9.46
N ILE A 334 4.05 23.57 10.73
CA ILE A 334 3.17 22.76 11.58
C ILE A 334 1.92 23.57 11.90
N TYR A 335 0.77 22.94 11.73
CA TYR A 335 -0.55 23.47 12.05
C TYR A 335 -1.11 22.69 13.23
N VAL A 336 -1.55 23.38 14.28
CA VAL A 336 -2.29 22.78 15.38
C VAL A 336 -3.70 23.33 15.37
N ASP A 337 -4.71 22.47 15.25
CA ASP A 337 -6.12 22.87 15.24
C ASP A 337 -6.52 23.40 16.63
N VAL A 338 -6.88 24.68 16.67
CA VAL A 338 -7.30 25.41 17.89
C VAL A 338 -8.73 25.90 17.79
N THR A 339 -9.49 25.41 16.81
CA THR A 339 -10.86 25.86 16.50
C THR A 339 -11.78 25.79 17.72
N ASP A 340 -11.73 24.69 18.46
CA ASP A 340 -12.59 24.46 19.63
C ASP A 340 -12.08 25.19 20.89
N ASN A 341 -10.94 25.90 20.82
CA ASN A 341 -10.30 26.56 21.96
C ASN A 341 -10.03 28.06 21.70
N PRO A 342 -11.07 28.87 21.41
CA PRO A 342 -10.90 30.27 21.01
C PRO A 342 -10.30 31.16 22.11
N GLU A 343 -10.55 30.86 23.38
CA GLU A 343 -10.07 31.66 24.54
C GLU A 343 -8.93 30.99 25.33
N GLY A 344 -8.39 29.85 24.86
CA GLY A 344 -7.32 29.13 25.57
C GLY A 344 -7.77 28.41 26.86
N GLU A 345 -9.09 28.25 27.05
CA GLU A 345 -9.68 27.65 28.24
C GLU A 345 -9.56 26.11 28.25
N LEU A 346 -9.65 25.45 27.09
CA LEU A 346 -9.66 23.99 27.00
C LEU A 346 -8.26 23.38 27.10
N PHE A 347 -7.26 23.99 26.45
CA PHE A 347 -5.90 23.52 26.47
C PHE A 347 -4.87 24.65 26.25
N ASP A 348 -3.66 24.45 26.77
CA ASP A 348 -2.52 25.32 26.54
C ASP A 348 -1.55 24.71 25.53
N LEU A 349 -1.01 25.56 24.65
CA LEU A 349 0.08 25.21 23.74
C LEU A 349 1.40 25.81 24.23
N SER A 350 2.47 25.02 24.15
CA SER A 350 3.83 25.45 24.45
C SER A 350 4.81 24.94 23.38
N PRO A 351 5.69 25.80 22.83
CA PRO A 351 5.73 27.27 22.96
C PRO A 351 4.46 27.93 22.40
N ALA A 352 4.03 29.06 22.97
CA ALA A 352 2.93 29.84 22.41
C ALA A 352 3.37 30.54 21.11
N THR A 353 2.47 30.64 20.14
CA THR A 353 2.71 31.32 18.86
C THR A 353 1.67 32.42 18.63
N PRO A 354 2.06 33.61 18.13
CA PRO A 354 1.13 34.65 17.74
C PRO A 354 0.55 34.44 16.33
N THR A 355 1.10 33.49 15.55
CA THR A 355 0.68 33.27 14.16
C THR A 355 -0.47 32.27 14.09
N PHE A 356 -1.65 32.78 13.76
CA PHE A 356 -2.84 31.98 13.49
C PHE A 356 -3.23 32.08 12.02
N ASP A 357 -3.69 30.97 11.46
CA ASP A 357 -4.23 30.89 10.10
C ASP A 357 -5.66 30.36 10.15
N THR A 358 -6.54 30.93 9.34
CA THR A 358 -7.95 30.54 9.28
C THR A 358 -8.27 30.02 7.89
N SER A 359 -8.66 28.75 7.80
CA SER A 359 -8.97 28.11 6.53
C SER A 359 -10.29 27.37 6.61
N VAL A 360 -11.01 27.32 5.48
CA VAL A 360 -12.22 26.50 5.36
C VAL A 360 -11.81 25.10 4.92
N VAL A 361 -12.12 24.09 5.75
CA VAL A 361 -11.73 22.70 5.53
C VAL A 361 -12.95 21.84 5.72
N LEU A 362 -13.31 21.05 4.69
CA LEU A 362 -14.47 20.15 4.71
C LEU A 362 -15.77 20.87 5.13
N GLY A 363 -15.96 22.09 4.64
CA GLY A 363 -17.17 22.89 4.87
C GLY A 363 -17.26 23.63 6.22
N ASP A 364 -16.23 23.48 7.07
CA ASP A 364 -16.12 24.17 8.37
C ASP A 364 -15.01 25.21 8.35
N ARG A 365 -15.23 26.34 9.02
CA ARG A 365 -14.17 27.34 9.26
C ARG A 365 -13.34 26.91 10.45
N ARG A 366 -12.06 26.66 10.23
CA ARG A 366 -11.11 26.21 11.26
C ARG A 366 -10.00 27.22 11.47
N THR A 367 -9.53 27.31 12.71
CA THR A 367 -8.41 28.16 13.11
C THR A 367 -7.25 27.29 13.55
N TYR A 368 -6.05 27.61 13.04
CA TYR A 368 -4.84 26.84 13.27
C TYR A 368 -3.75 27.72 13.86
N ALA A 369 -3.10 27.24 14.91
CA ALA A 369 -1.83 27.81 15.38
C ALA A 369 -0.71 27.31 14.46
N VAL A 370 0.04 28.25 13.87
CA VAL A 370 1.07 27.94 12.86
C VAL A 370 2.46 28.07 13.46
N TYR A 371 3.31 27.07 13.21
CA TYR A 371 4.73 27.09 13.53
C TYR A 371 5.52 26.93 12.23
N ASP A 372 6.17 28.01 11.81
CA ASP A 372 7.03 28.02 10.64
C ASP A 372 8.43 27.51 11.03
N LEU A 373 8.80 26.35 10.51
CA LEU A 373 10.07 25.68 10.80
C LEU A 373 11.24 26.30 10.03
N THR A 374 10.98 27.16 9.05
CA THR A 374 12.06 27.88 8.34
C THR A 374 12.69 28.99 9.19
N LYS A 375 12.00 29.41 10.25
CA LYS A 375 12.45 30.46 11.17
C LYS A 375 13.23 29.85 12.33
N ALA A 376 14.46 30.30 12.54
CA ALA A 376 15.33 29.83 13.63
C ALA A 376 14.72 30.07 15.02
N GLU A 377 13.92 31.13 15.19
CA GLU A 377 13.23 31.47 16.43
C GLU A 377 12.30 30.36 16.93
N THR A 378 11.69 29.60 16.01
CA THR A 378 10.74 28.54 16.33
C THR A 378 11.39 27.40 17.12
N PHE A 379 12.70 27.15 16.95
CA PHE A 379 13.42 26.10 17.68
C PHE A 379 13.95 26.55 19.06
N GLY A 380 13.76 27.81 19.41
CA GLY A 380 14.24 28.41 20.65
C GLY A 380 15.76 28.30 20.83
N GLN A 381 16.22 28.51 22.07
CA GLN A 381 17.66 28.48 22.40
C GLN A 381 18.27 27.07 22.31
N LEU A 382 17.47 26.04 22.59
CA LEU A 382 17.90 24.64 22.61
C LEU A 382 17.94 24.00 21.21
N ARG A 383 17.65 24.77 20.15
CA ARG A 383 17.56 24.30 18.75
C ARG A 383 16.73 23.02 18.62
N SER A 384 15.66 22.92 19.40
CA SER A 384 14.78 21.76 19.42
C SER A 384 13.36 22.19 19.72
N LEU A 385 12.48 21.94 18.77
CA LEU A 385 11.04 22.17 18.89
C LEU A 385 10.38 20.89 19.39
N ASN A 386 9.81 20.98 20.58
CA ASN A 386 8.91 19.97 21.14
C ASN A 386 7.57 20.64 21.45
N LEU A 387 6.66 20.64 20.48
CA LEU A 387 5.31 21.14 20.70
C LEU A 387 4.64 20.29 21.77
N LEU A 388 4.06 20.94 22.77
CA LEU A 388 3.38 20.28 23.86
C LEU A 388 2.03 20.98 24.11
N MET A 389 0.99 20.15 24.22
CA MET A 389 -0.37 20.58 24.53
C MET A 389 -0.82 19.98 25.86
N ARG A 390 -1.35 20.80 26.76
CA ARG A 390 -1.89 20.38 28.06
C ARG A 390 -3.37 20.73 28.15
N TRP A 391 -4.22 19.72 28.35
CA TRP A 391 -5.63 19.94 28.57
C TRP A 391 -5.89 20.49 29.99
N LYS A 392 -6.81 21.44 30.10
CA LYS A 392 -7.27 22.06 31.35
C LYS A 392 -8.70 21.64 31.73
N GLY A 393 -9.56 21.39 30.75
CA GLY A 393 -10.98 21.07 30.94
C GLY A 393 -11.37 19.63 30.55
N GLU A 394 -12.60 19.26 30.92
CA GLU A 394 -13.26 18.06 30.37
C GLU A 394 -13.80 18.37 28.96
N GLY A 395 -13.71 17.39 28.06
CA GLY A 395 -14.01 17.57 26.64
C GLY A 395 -15.49 17.84 26.39
N GLY A 396 -15.78 18.59 25.33
CA GLY A 396 -17.14 18.89 24.90
C GLY A 396 -17.85 17.71 24.22
N ASP A 397 -19.12 17.92 23.89
CA ASP A 397 -19.96 16.92 23.21
C ASP A 397 -19.40 16.55 21.82
N MET A 398 -19.47 15.25 21.50
CA MET A 398 -19.02 14.73 20.20
C MET A 398 -19.97 15.18 19.08
N LEU A 399 -19.49 16.07 18.22
CA LEU A 399 -20.23 16.45 17.01
C LEU A 399 -20.29 15.26 16.04
N ARG A 400 -21.51 14.88 15.64
CA ARG A 400 -21.71 13.82 14.66
C ARG A 400 -21.26 14.30 13.27
N PRO A 401 -20.50 13.49 12.51
CA PRO A 401 -20.11 13.84 11.15
C PRO A 401 -21.36 13.96 10.25
N MET A 402 -21.33 14.87 9.27
CA MET A 402 -22.47 15.10 8.36
C MET A 402 -22.84 13.86 7.53
N LEU A 403 -21.83 13.10 7.12
CA LEU A 403 -21.95 11.85 6.38
C LEU A 403 -21.17 10.77 7.13
N HIS A 404 -21.79 9.62 7.31
CA HIS A 404 -21.16 8.42 7.89
C HIS A 404 -21.74 7.19 7.20
N ALA A 405 -20.99 6.09 7.18
CA ALA A 405 -21.47 4.84 6.61
C ALA A 405 -20.89 3.64 7.33
N GLU A 406 -21.70 2.59 7.40
CA GLU A 406 -21.36 1.31 8.03
C GLU A 406 -21.74 0.17 7.09
N ARG A 407 -20.99 -0.92 7.15
CA ARG A 407 -21.23 -2.10 6.32
C ARG A 407 -21.02 -3.37 7.12
N TYR A 408 -21.97 -4.30 7.01
CA TYR A 408 -21.88 -5.60 7.68
C TYR A 408 -22.52 -6.71 6.84
N VAL A 409 -22.17 -7.95 7.16
CA VAL A 409 -22.72 -9.16 6.55
C VAL A 409 -23.72 -9.78 7.51
N ALA A 410 -24.91 -10.10 7.01
CA ALA A 410 -25.94 -10.84 7.71
C ALA A 410 -26.24 -12.16 7.02
N GLY A 411 -27.06 -13.00 7.66
CA GLY A 411 -27.49 -14.29 7.14
C GLY A 411 -27.03 -15.47 7.99
N PHE A 412 -27.66 -16.63 7.77
CA PHE A 412 -27.40 -17.86 8.49
C PHE A 412 -26.90 -18.95 7.54
N GLY A 413 -25.95 -19.76 8.04
CA GLY A 413 -25.38 -20.88 7.30
C GLY A 413 -24.26 -20.48 6.34
N LEU A 414 -23.78 -21.48 5.57
CA LEU A 414 -22.63 -21.36 4.67
C LEU A 414 -23.02 -21.24 3.19
N GLN A 415 -24.32 -21.12 2.87
CA GLN A 415 -24.80 -21.01 1.50
C GLN A 415 -25.17 -19.56 1.16
N ASN A 416 -26.19 -19.01 1.81
CA ASN A 416 -26.71 -17.67 1.52
C ASN A 416 -26.30 -16.64 2.58
N GLY A 417 -26.19 -15.38 2.17
CA GLY A 417 -25.93 -14.25 3.05
C GLY A 417 -26.48 -12.96 2.46
N GLU A 418 -26.42 -11.88 3.23
CA GLU A 418 -26.89 -10.56 2.85
C GLU A 418 -25.81 -9.54 3.19
N ILE A 419 -25.58 -8.56 2.30
CA ILE A 419 -24.72 -7.41 2.57
C ILE A 419 -25.64 -6.24 2.88
N HIS A 420 -25.44 -5.62 4.04
CA HIS A 420 -26.12 -4.41 4.45
C HIS A 420 -25.12 -3.25 4.44
N THR A 421 -25.48 -2.16 3.78
CA THR A 421 -24.75 -0.90 3.81
C THR A 421 -25.67 0.19 4.32
N LEU A 422 -25.34 0.77 5.47
CA LEU A 422 -26.07 1.84 6.12
C LEU A 422 -25.36 3.15 5.84
N ILE A 423 -26.09 4.13 5.29
CA ILE A 423 -25.55 5.46 4.97
C ILE A 423 -26.35 6.50 5.74
N TYR A 424 -25.66 7.25 6.59
CA TYR A 424 -26.23 8.23 7.51
C TYR A 424 -26.04 9.64 6.94
N ASN A 425 -27.14 10.36 6.75
CA ASN A 425 -27.13 11.79 6.51
C ASN A 425 -27.57 12.50 7.80
N ASN A 426 -26.60 13.09 8.50
CA ASN A 426 -26.84 13.85 9.73
C ASN A 426 -27.08 15.35 9.48
N HIS A 427 -27.11 15.79 8.22
CA HIS A 427 -27.46 17.18 7.91
C HIS A 427 -28.94 17.43 8.30
N PRO A 428 -29.24 18.49 9.09
CA PRO A 428 -30.58 18.70 9.66
C PRO A 428 -31.67 18.97 8.60
N TYR A 429 -31.34 19.70 7.53
CA TYR A 429 -32.35 20.18 6.57
C TYR A 429 -32.13 19.83 5.09
N ARG A 430 -30.90 19.50 4.65
CA ARG A 430 -30.58 19.27 3.23
C ARG A 430 -30.48 17.79 2.91
N ALA A 431 -31.17 17.40 1.84
CA ALA A 431 -30.90 16.14 1.14
C ALA A 431 -29.75 16.37 0.15
N PHE A 432 -28.91 15.37 -0.04
CA PHE A 432 -27.88 15.39 -1.09
C PHE A 432 -27.68 13.99 -1.68
N PRO A 433 -27.31 13.89 -2.96
CA PRO A 433 -27.05 12.61 -3.60
C PRO A 433 -25.68 12.06 -3.17
N VAL A 434 -25.61 10.73 -3.04
CA VAL A 434 -24.36 9.99 -2.84
C VAL A 434 -24.22 8.92 -3.90
N LEU A 435 -22.98 8.76 -4.36
CA LEU A 435 -22.61 7.73 -5.32
C LEU A 435 -21.91 6.59 -4.58
N LEU A 436 -22.59 5.45 -4.53
CA LEU A 436 -22.11 4.23 -3.91
C LEU A 436 -21.43 3.37 -4.98
N LEU A 437 -20.22 2.90 -4.68
CA LEU A 437 -19.46 1.93 -5.48
C LEU A 437 -19.18 0.70 -4.61
N GLU A 438 -19.68 -0.44 -5.08
CA GLU A 438 -19.47 -1.76 -4.50
C GLU A 438 -18.65 -2.62 -5.46
N SER A 439 -17.51 -3.12 -4.98
CA SER A 439 -16.70 -4.13 -5.67
C SER A 439 -16.71 -5.41 -4.85
N VAL A 440 -17.42 -6.42 -5.34
CA VAL A 440 -17.62 -7.69 -4.63
C VAL A 440 -16.96 -8.84 -5.40
N PRO A 441 -16.04 -9.61 -4.78
CA PRO A 441 -15.34 -10.70 -5.45
C PRO A 441 -16.28 -11.75 -6.05
N TRP A 442 -15.83 -12.41 -7.13
CA TRP A 442 -16.60 -13.40 -7.88
C TRP A 442 -17.10 -14.60 -7.05
N TYR A 443 -16.43 -14.91 -5.93
CA TYR A 443 -16.83 -15.99 -5.04
C TYR A 443 -18.05 -15.67 -4.18
N LEU A 444 -18.54 -14.42 -4.20
CA LEU A 444 -19.83 -14.01 -3.65
C LEU A 444 -20.76 -13.66 -4.79
N ARG A 445 -21.65 -14.57 -5.16
CA ARG A 445 -22.58 -14.41 -6.28
C ARG A 445 -23.73 -13.52 -5.86
N LEU A 446 -23.72 -12.26 -6.29
CA LEU A 446 -24.75 -11.29 -5.95
C LEU A 446 -26.07 -11.55 -6.72
N TYR A 447 -27.18 -11.54 -5.98
CA TYR A 447 -28.53 -11.61 -6.54
C TYR A 447 -29.13 -10.22 -6.70
N ILE A 448 -28.83 -9.53 -7.80
CA ILE A 448 -29.22 -8.12 -7.96
C ILE A 448 -30.74 -7.87 -7.94
N HIS A 449 -31.54 -8.89 -8.22
CA HIS A 449 -33.01 -8.81 -8.14
C HIS A 449 -33.52 -8.68 -6.70
N THR A 450 -32.69 -8.94 -5.69
CA THR A 450 -33.00 -8.76 -4.27
C THR A 450 -32.48 -7.43 -3.72
N LEU A 451 -31.90 -6.57 -4.57
CA LEU A 451 -31.43 -5.26 -4.18
C LEU A 451 -32.60 -4.42 -3.66
N THR A 452 -32.56 -4.07 -2.37
CA THR A 452 -33.52 -3.14 -1.78
C THR A 452 -32.80 -1.91 -1.22
N ILE A 453 -33.39 -0.74 -1.47
CA ILE A 453 -32.86 0.53 -1.00
C ILE A 453 -33.99 1.22 -0.26
N THR A 454 -33.81 1.41 1.05
CA THR A 454 -34.83 2.01 1.90
C THR A 454 -34.28 3.21 2.66
N SER A 455 -35.04 4.29 2.71
CA SER A 455 -34.73 5.49 3.49
C SER A 455 -35.93 5.87 4.32
N LYS A 456 -35.77 6.05 5.64
CA LYS A 456 -36.89 6.32 6.58
C LYS A 456 -38.06 5.32 6.40
N SER A 457 -37.74 4.03 6.22
CA SER A 457 -38.72 2.95 6.01
C SER A 457 -39.58 3.09 4.74
N ARG A 458 -39.13 3.86 3.75
CA ARG A 458 -39.74 3.97 2.42
C ARG A 458 -38.74 3.55 1.36
N GLU A 459 -39.23 2.98 0.26
CA GLU A 459 -38.40 2.66 -0.90
C GLU A 459 -37.77 3.94 -1.48
N ASN A 460 -36.46 3.92 -1.69
CA ASN A 460 -35.71 5.02 -2.28
C ASN A 460 -35.06 4.56 -3.58
N LYS A 461 -35.66 4.95 -4.71
CA LYS A 461 -35.21 4.50 -6.03
C LYS A 461 -33.95 5.26 -6.46
N PRO A 462 -32.88 4.56 -6.86
CA PRO A 462 -31.64 5.20 -7.30
C PRO A 462 -31.89 5.93 -8.61
N SER A 463 -31.29 7.12 -8.75
CA SER A 463 -31.38 7.92 -9.99
C SER A 463 -30.51 7.36 -11.11
N TYR A 464 -29.48 6.60 -10.76
CA TYR A 464 -28.56 5.94 -11.67
C TYR A 464 -28.15 4.60 -11.07
N ILE A 465 -28.05 3.57 -11.91
CA ILE A 465 -27.52 2.27 -11.55
C ILE A 465 -26.68 1.72 -12.71
N HIS A 466 -25.47 1.28 -12.40
CA HIS A 466 -24.60 0.57 -13.33
C HIS A 466 -24.12 -0.70 -12.64
N TYR A 467 -24.36 -1.84 -13.27
CA TYR A 467 -24.01 -3.13 -12.72
C TYR A 467 -23.27 -3.97 -13.76
N GLN A 468 -22.10 -4.44 -13.39
CA GLN A 468 -21.33 -5.42 -14.14
C GLN A 468 -21.28 -6.72 -13.33
N PRO A 469 -21.84 -7.83 -13.86
CA PRO A 469 -21.81 -9.11 -13.16
C PRO A 469 -20.40 -9.71 -13.17
N SER A 470 -20.05 -10.38 -12.07
CA SER A 470 -18.81 -11.13 -11.96
C SER A 470 -18.74 -12.28 -12.97
N LYS A 471 -17.52 -12.77 -13.17
CA LYS A 471 -17.26 -14.05 -13.84
C LYS A 471 -16.28 -14.81 -12.97
N ASP A 472 -16.61 -16.05 -12.64
CA ASP A 472 -15.78 -16.92 -11.79
C ASP A 472 -14.31 -16.89 -12.24
N ARG A 473 -13.40 -16.51 -11.32
CA ARG A 473 -11.93 -16.42 -11.52
C ARG A 473 -11.46 -15.46 -12.60
N LEU A 474 -12.33 -14.59 -13.10
CA LEU A 474 -11.98 -13.65 -14.16
C LEU A 474 -12.16 -12.19 -13.73
N ARG A 475 -13.30 -11.85 -13.12
CA ARG A 475 -13.59 -10.47 -12.70
C ARG A 475 -14.60 -10.42 -11.55
N PRO A 476 -14.56 -9.39 -10.70
CA PRO A 476 -15.52 -9.22 -9.60
C PRO A 476 -16.85 -8.60 -10.11
N HIS A 477 -17.84 -8.52 -9.21
CA HIS A 477 -19.04 -7.72 -9.40
C HIS A 477 -18.70 -6.25 -9.19
N LEU A 478 -19.17 -5.39 -10.08
CA LEU A 478 -19.12 -3.94 -9.95
C LEU A 478 -20.55 -3.40 -9.90
N LEU A 479 -20.89 -2.66 -8.85
CA LEU A 479 -22.18 -2.02 -8.69
C LEU A 479 -21.98 -0.55 -8.34
N GLU A 480 -22.44 0.34 -9.20
CA GLU A 480 -22.46 1.79 -8.97
C GLU A 480 -23.91 2.27 -8.92
N MET A 481 -24.26 3.05 -7.91
CA MET A 481 -25.61 3.62 -7.81
C MET A 481 -25.61 5.03 -7.22
N LEU A 482 -26.44 5.90 -7.78
CA LEU A 482 -26.64 7.26 -7.26
C LEU A 482 -27.94 7.29 -6.44
N VAL A 483 -27.81 7.45 -5.13
CA VAL A 483 -28.92 7.41 -4.18
C VAL A 483 -29.07 8.77 -3.51
N GLN A 484 -30.29 9.30 -3.45
CA GLN A 484 -30.55 10.56 -2.75
C GLN A 484 -30.68 10.28 -1.25
N LEU A 485 -29.90 10.93 -0.39
CA LEU A 485 -30.02 10.79 1.06
C LEU A 485 -30.95 11.87 1.64
N PRO A 486 -32.12 11.52 2.20
CA PRO A 486 -32.97 12.50 2.88
C PRO A 486 -32.29 13.12 4.10
N PRO A 487 -32.68 14.34 4.52
CA PRO A 487 -32.09 15.00 5.69
C PRO A 487 -32.41 14.22 6.97
N HIS A 488 -31.44 14.21 7.89
CA HIS A 488 -31.51 13.53 9.18
C HIS A 488 -32.10 12.12 9.05
N SER A 489 -31.44 11.27 8.26
CA SER A 489 -31.95 9.95 7.89
C SER A 489 -30.86 8.91 7.72
N VAL A 490 -31.28 7.65 7.80
CA VAL A 490 -30.47 6.49 7.46
C VAL A 490 -31.05 5.87 6.19
N THR A 491 -30.19 5.62 5.22
CA THR A 491 -30.50 4.89 4.00
C THR A 491 -29.81 3.54 4.06
N GLU A 492 -30.58 2.47 3.98
CA GLU A 492 -30.11 1.09 4.00
C GLU A 492 -30.16 0.52 2.59
N VAL A 493 -29.02 0.01 2.12
CA VAL A 493 -28.87 -0.74 0.87
C VAL A 493 -28.61 -2.19 1.23
N THR A 494 -29.49 -3.09 0.80
CA THR A 494 -29.34 -4.53 1.05
C THR A 494 -29.28 -5.32 -0.26
N VAL A 495 -28.42 -6.33 -0.32
CA VAL A 495 -28.34 -7.26 -1.45
C VAL A 495 -28.00 -8.66 -0.94
N GLN A 496 -28.74 -9.68 -1.42
CA GLN A 496 -28.45 -11.06 -1.08
C GLN A 496 -27.34 -11.63 -1.97
N PHE A 497 -26.58 -12.57 -1.43
CA PHE A 497 -25.53 -13.27 -2.15
C PHE A 497 -25.48 -14.76 -1.78
N GLU A 498 -24.92 -15.55 -2.69
CA GLU A 498 -24.57 -16.95 -2.45
C GLU A 498 -23.05 -17.12 -2.42
N ARG A 499 -22.55 -17.99 -1.55
CA ARG A 499 -21.13 -18.32 -1.43
C ARG A 499 -20.76 -19.40 -2.44
N ALA A 500 -19.76 -19.13 -3.27
CA ALA A 500 -19.23 -20.12 -4.20
C ALA A 500 -18.38 -21.18 -3.48
N LEU A 501 -18.37 -22.39 -4.04
CA LEU A 501 -17.44 -23.45 -3.64
C LEU A 501 -16.08 -23.19 -4.31
N LEU A 502 -15.07 -22.96 -3.49
CA LEU A 502 -13.70 -22.76 -3.94
C LEU A 502 -12.95 -24.09 -4.05
N LYS A 503 -11.91 -24.12 -4.87
CA LYS A 503 -10.93 -25.22 -4.88
C LYS A 503 -10.08 -25.13 -3.62
N TRP A 504 -9.57 -26.25 -3.12
CA TRP A 504 -8.72 -26.25 -1.92
C TRP A 504 -7.46 -25.36 -2.07
N THR A 505 -6.93 -25.22 -3.29
CA THR A 505 -5.79 -24.36 -3.63
C THR A 505 -6.12 -22.86 -3.62
N GLU A 506 -7.39 -22.49 -3.63
CA GLU A 506 -7.86 -21.10 -3.64
C GLU A 506 -8.05 -20.55 -2.21
N TYR A 507 -7.96 -21.42 -1.20
CA TYR A 507 -7.97 -20.98 0.20
C TYR A 507 -6.61 -20.42 0.59
N THR A 508 -6.65 -19.37 1.40
CA THR A 508 -5.45 -18.86 2.03
C THR A 508 -4.94 -19.82 3.12
N PRO A 509 -3.66 -19.76 3.51
CA PRO A 509 -3.06 -20.70 4.46
C PRO A 509 -3.80 -20.88 5.80
N ASP A 510 -4.57 -19.87 6.21
CA ASP A 510 -5.60 -19.99 7.25
C ASP A 510 -7.01 -19.84 6.63
N PRO A 511 -7.68 -20.96 6.32
CA PRO A 511 -9.05 -20.99 5.78
C PRO A 511 -10.10 -20.55 6.80
N ASN A 512 -9.84 -20.73 8.10
CA ASN A 512 -10.81 -20.46 9.17
C ASN A 512 -10.92 -18.98 9.49
N HIS A 513 -9.90 -18.18 9.14
CA HIS A 513 -9.94 -16.73 9.25
C HIS A 513 -11.05 -16.10 8.39
N GLY A 514 -11.38 -16.71 7.25
CA GLY A 514 -12.35 -16.19 6.30
C GLY A 514 -11.75 -15.25 5.25
N PHE A 515 -12.58 -14.80 4.32
CA PHE A 515 -12.19 -14.00 3.15
C PHE A 515 -12.59 -12.55 3.34
N TYR A 516 -11.66 -11.64 3.06
CA TYR A 516 -11.97 -10.22 3.08
C TYR A 516 -12.65 -9.79 1.78
N VAL A 517 -13.63 -8.91 1.91
CA VAL A 517 -14.22 -8.14 0.81
C VAL A 517 -13.83 -6.69 1.02
N GLY A 518 -13.36 -6.04 -0.04
CA GLY A 518 -12.94 -4.63 0.00
C GLY A 518 -14.05 -3.71 0.49
N SER A 519 -13.65 -2.57 1.04
CA SER A 519 -14.56 -1.52 1.49
C SER A 519 -15.40 -0.96 0.35
N SER A 520 -16.64 -0.58 0.67
CA SER A 520 -17.49 0.18 -0.23
C SER A 520 -17.04 1.62 -0.27
N VAL A 521 -17.13 2.25 -1.44
CA VAL A 521 -16.72 3.65 -1.64
C VAL A 521 -17.95 4.52 -1.81
N ILE A 522 -18.09 5.51 -0.94
CA ILE A 522 -19.19 6.48 -0.96
C ILE A 522 -18.61 7.85 -1.29
N SER A 523 -18.95 8.36 -2.46
CA SER A 523 -18.52 9.68 -2.93
C SER A 523 -19.71 10.65 -2.93
N ALA A 524 -19.55 11.83 -2.33
CA ALA A 524 -20.64 12.79 -2.17
C ALA A 524 -20.16 14.24 -2.32
N LEU A 525 -21.03 15.10 -2.86
CA LEU A 525 -20.91 16.55 -2.72
C LEU A 525 -21.77 16.98 -1.54
N VAL A 526 -21.14 17.15 -0.39
CA VAL A 526 -21.82 17.48 0.87
C VAL A 526 -22.08 18.98 0.90
N PRO A 527 -23.30 19.42 1.25
CA PRO A 527 -23.59 20.83 1.43
C PRO A 527 -22.71 21.45 2.51
N SER A 528 -22.09 22.58 2.17
CA SER A 528 -21.25 23.34 3.09
C SER A 528 -22.09 24.30 3.92
N VAL A 529 -21.72 24.46 5.20
CA VAL A 529 -22.31 25.48 6.10
C VAL A 529 -21.66 26.84 5.89
N VAL A 530 -20.40 26.86 5.47
CA VAL A 530 -19.60 28.05 5.17
C VAL A 530 -19.26 28.08 3.68
N ALA A 531 -19.24 29.25 3.05
CA ALA A 531 -18.79 29.36 1.66
C ALA A 531 -17.36 28.80 1.53
N MET A 532 -17.20 27.78 0.69
CA MET A 532 -15.92 27.20 0.33
C MET A 532 -15.14 28.18 -0.53
N ASP A 533 -13.83 28.24 -0.33
CA ASP A 533 -12.99 29.01 -1.21
C ASP A 533 -12.83 28.26 -2.55
N ILE A 534 -13.21 28.89 -3.67
CA ILE A 534 -13.06 28.34 -5.03
C ILE A 534 -11.74 28.79 -5.68
N ASN A 535 -11.13 29.88 -5.20
CA ASN A 535 -9.93 30.42 -5.82
C ASN A 535 -8.72 29.54 -5.54
N SER A 536 -8.35 28.69 -6.50
CA SER A 536 -7.15 27.85 -6.47
C SER A 536 -5.89 28.71 -6.45
N THR A 537 -5.53 29.21 -5.26
CA THR A 537 -4.21 29.79 -5.00
C THR A 537 -3.30 28.71 -4.46
N GLN A 538 -2.04 28.69 -4.92
CA GLN A 538 -1.02 27.76 -4.42
C GLN A 538 -0.72 27.94 -2.91
N GLU A 539 -1.25 28.99 -2.30
CA GLU A 539 -1.04 29.40 -0.90
C GLU A 539 -1.94 28.67 0.11
N ARG A 540 -2.86 27.81 -0.33
CA ARG A 540 -3.69 27.03 0.60
C ARG A 540 -2.88 25.94 1.30
N PRO A 541 -3.21 25.62 2.56
CA PRO A 541 -2.65 24.46 3.23
C PRO A 541 -2.88 23.18 2.40
N LEU A 542 -1.86 22.33 2.35
CA LEU A 542 -1.85 21.10 1.55
C LEU A 542 -2.98 20.16 1.94
N PHE A 543 -3.31 20.07 3.23
CA PHE A 543 -4.39 19.23 3.75
C PHE A 543 -5.81 19.68 3.34
N SER A 544 -5.96 20.92 2.86
CA SER A 544 -7.26 21.48 2.45
C SER A 544 -7.49 21.46 0.93
N SER A 545 -6.44 21.19 0.14
CA SER A 545 -6.42 21.44 -1.31
C SER A 545 -6.34 20.17 -2.17
N PHE A 546 -6.53 18.99 -1.57
CA PHE A 546 -6.42 17.74 -2.31
C PHE A 546 -7.60 17.55 -3.29
N PHE A 547 -8.84 17.72 -2.85
CA PHE A 547 -10.00 17.67 -3.73
C PHE A 547 -10.35 19.06 -4.28
N HIS A 548 -10.47 19.19 -5.61
CA HIS A 548 -10.77 20.48 -6.22
C HIS A 548 -12.23 20.88 -5.95
N THR A 549 -12.42 21.99 -5.23
CA THR A 549 -13.74 22.56 -4.99
C THR A 549 -14.17 23.43 -6.17
N LYS A 550 -15.31 23.11 -6.79
CA LYS A 550 -15.88 23.89 -7.91
C LYS A 550 -16.98 24.86 -7.48
N GLU A 551 -17.62 24.58 -6.35
CA GLU A 551 -18.78 25.33 -5.85
C GLU A 551 -18.50 25.83 -4.43
N GLU A 552 -18.97 27.04 -4.13
CA GLU A 552 -18.87 27.65 -2.79
C GLU A 552 -19.76 26.92 -1.78
N SER A 553 -20.89 26.37 -2.25
CA SER A 553 -21.93 25.81 -1.37
C SER A 553 -21.76 24.32 -1.06
N SER A 554 -20.76 23.64 -1.62
CA SER A 554 -20.58 22.20 -1.47
C SER A 554 -19.10 21.82 -1.48
N TYR A 555 -18.78 20.70 -0.83
CA TYR A 555 -17.43 20.13 -0.84
C TYR A 555 -17.48 18.63 -1.09
N PHE A 556 -16.44 18.12 -1.75
CA PHE A 556 -16.34 16.69 -2.04
C PHE A 556 -15.85 15.93 -0.82
N VAL A 557 -16.52 14.82 -0.51
CA VAL A 557 -16.11 13.87 0.51
C VAL A 557 -16.16 12.47 -0.08
N ARG A 558 -15.13 11.67 0.25
CA ARG A 558 -15.15 10.24 0.03
C ARG A 558 -15.05 9.52 1.38
N VAL A 559 -15.97 8.60 1.62
CA VAL A 559 -16.01 7.74 2.81
C VAL A 559 -15.83 6.30 2.36
N TYR A 560 -14.98 5.57 3.08
CA TYR A 560 -14.81 4.13 2.91
C TYR A 560 -15.48 3.42 4.08
N THR A 561 -16.28 2.40 3.78
CA THR A 561 -16.91 1.57 4.84
C THR A 561 -15.92 0.58 5.44
N GLU A 562 -16.35 -0.19 6.42
CA GLU A 562 -15.59 -1.34 6.91
C GLU A 562 -15.41 -2.40 5.80
N PRO A 563 -14.27 -3.12 5.79
CA PRO A 563 -14.09 -4.29 4.95
C PRO A 563 -14.89 -5.44 5.56
N LEU A 564 -15.52 -6.26 4.73
CA LEU A 564 -16.29 -7.39 5.25
C LEU A 564 -15.41 -8.61 5.41
N LEU A 565 -15.66 -9.40 6.45
CA LEU A 565 -15.07 -10.71 6.63
C LEU A 565 -16.15 -11.77 6.41
N VAL A 566 -15.99 -12.59 5.37
CA VAL A 566 -16.97 -13.60 4.97
C VAL A 566 -16.36 -14.98 5.09
N ASN A 567 -17.03 -15.84 5.85
CA ASN A 567 -16.67 -17.26 5.92
C ASN A 567 -17.20 -17.96 4.68
N LEU A 568 -16.31 -18.66 3.97
CA LEU A 568 -16.65 -19.57 2.87
C LEU A 568 -16.68 -21.01 3.39
N PRO A 569 -17.45 -21.92 2.75
CA PRO A 569 -17.49 -23.32 3.15
C PRO A 569 -16.10 -23.94 3.06
N THR A 570 -15.42 -24.17 4.18
CA THR A 570 -14.05 -24.72 4.19
C THR A 570 -14.07 -26.21 3.86
N PRO A 571 -13.23 -26.69 2.93
CA PRO A 571 -13.13 -28.12 2.63
C PRO A 571 -12.42 -28.85 3.77
N ASP A 572 -12.60 -30.17 3.85
CA ASP A 572 -11.83 -31.01 4.75
C ASP A 572 -10.38 -31.13 4.26
N PHE A 573 -9.45 -30.48 4.97
CA PHE A 573 -8.01 -30.50 4.66
C PHE A 573 -7.30 -31.80 5.10
N SER A 574 -7.99 -32.71 5.80
CA SER A 574 -7.39 -33.96 6.27
C SER A 574 -6.98 -34.89 5.13
N MET A 575 -7.75 -34.95 4.04
CA MET A 575 -7.41 -35.80 2.89
C MET A 575 -6.12 -35.35 2.19
N PRO A 576 -5.96 -34.08 1.75
CA PRO A 576 -4.71 -33.59 1.19
C PRO A 576 -3.53 -33.77 2.14
N TYR A 577 -3.72 -33.49 3.44
CA TYR A 577 -2.68 -33.67 4.45
C TYR A 577 -2.18 -35.12 4.51
N ASN A 578 -3.10 -36.10 4.55
CA ASN A 578 -2.73 -37.50 4.58
C ASN A 578 -1.96 -37.94 3.32
N VAL A 579 -2.35 -37.43 2.15
CA VAL A 579 -1.65 -37.71 0.88
C VAL A 579 -0.25 -37.07 0.89
N ILE A 580 -0.11 -35.84 1.36
CA ILE A 580 1.20 -35.18 1.48
C ILE A 580 2.10 -35.94 2.46
N CYS A 581 1.59 -36.33 3.63
CA CYS A 581 2.36 -37.13 4.58
C CYS A 581 2.81 -38.47 3.97
N LEU A 582 1.93 -39.17 3.25
CA LEU A 582 2.27 -40.43 2.60
C LEU A 582 3.31 -40.25 1.49
N THR A 583 3.16 -39.24 0.64
CA THR A 583 4.13 -38.97 -0.44
C THR A 583 5.48 -38.53 0.11
N CYS A 584 5.51 -37.61 1.09
CA CYS A 584 6.75 -37.19 1.77
C CYS A 584 7.45 -38.37 2.46
N THR A 585 6.71 -39.28 3.10
CA THR A 585 7.31 -40.47 3.72
C THR A 585 7.91 -41.43 2.68
N VAL A 586 7.22 -41.68 1.57
CA VAL A 586 7.75 -42.48 0.44
C VAL A 586 9.02 -41.84 -0.12
N VAL A 587 9.01 -40.52 -0.38
CA VAL A 587 10.18 -39.78 -0.88
C VAL A 587 11.33 -39.83 0.13
N ALA A 588 11.06 -39.63 1.43
CA ALA A 588 12.08 -39.69 2.47
C ALA A 588 12.72 -41.08 2.58
N VAL A 589 11.93 -42.16 2.48
CA VAL A 589 12.45 -43.54 2.47
C VAL A 589 13.27 -43.81 1.21
N ALA A 590 12.77 -43.39 0.04
CA ALA A 590 13.48 -43.56 -1.23
C ALA A 590 14.83 -42.81 -1.21
N TYR A 591 14.81 -41.52 -0.87
CA TYR A 591 16.00 -40.70 -0.74
C TYR A 591 16.96 -41.25 0.31
N GLY A 592 16.47 -41.62 1.50
CA GLY A 592 17.29 -42.20 2.56
C GLY A 592 17.93 -43.53 2.15
N SER A 593 17.22 -44.36 1.38
CA SER A 593 17.77 -45.61 0.86
C SER A 593 18.85 -45.37 -0.20
N PHE A 594 18.61 -44.41 -1.12
CA PHE A 594 19.53 -44.06 -2.18
C PHE A 594 20.80 -43.39 -1.63
N TYR A 595 20.64 -42.43 -0.72
CA TYR A 595 21.73 -41.77 -0.03
C TYR A 595 22.59 -42.77 0.75
N ASN A 596 21.98 -43.71 1.48
CA ASN A 596 22.72 -44.77 2.16
C ASN A 596 23.49 -45.66 1.18
N LEU A 597 22.93 -45.99 0.02
CA LEU A 597 23.60 -46.86 -0.94
C LEU A 597 24.82 -46.17 -1.59
N LEU A 598 24.73 -44.85 -1.83
CA LEU A 598 25.82 -44.07 -2.41
C LEU A 598 26.92 -43.71 -1.40
N THR A 599 26.56 -43.42 -0.15
CA THR A 599 27.52 -42.89 0.85
C THR A 599 28.10 -43.96 1.76
N ARG A 600 27.44 -45.11 1.92
CA ARG A 600 27.90 -46.15 2.83
C ARG A 600 28.99 -46.98 2.15
N THR A 601 30.22 -46.82 2.62
CA THR A 601 31.34 -47.67 2.25
C THR A 601 31.17 -49.05 2.89
N PHE A 602 30.88 -50.06 2.08
CA PHE A 602 30.85 -51.45 2.54
C PHE A 602 32.30 -51.93 2.78
N GLN A 603 32.73 -51.99 4.05
CA GLN A 603 33.95 -52.72 4.40
C GLN A 603 33.63 -54.21 4.34
N VAL A 604 34.21 -54.89 3.35
CA VAL A 604 34.23 -56.35 3.30
C VAL A 604 35.13 -56.80 4.44
N GLU A 605 34.56 -57.43 5.46
CA GLU A 605 35.33 -58.09 6.50
C GLU A 605 36.01 -59.30 5.84
N GLU A 606 37.30 -59.15 5.49
CA GLU A 606 38.09 -60.26 4.97
C GLU A 606 38.07 -61.40 5.99
N SER A 607 37.55 -62.55 5.58
CA SER A 607 37.62 -63.79 6.35
C SER A 607 39.08 -64.04 6.70
N SER A 608 39.43 -63.89 7.97
CA SER A 608 40.80 -64.05 8.45
C SER A 608 41.45 -65.32 7.87
N LEU A 609 42.69 -65.17 7.38
CA LEU A 609 43.56 -66.20 6.80
C LEU A 609 44.47 -66.99 7.82
N PRO A 610 44.09 -67.34 9.08
CA PRO A 610 44.98 -68.14 9.93
C PRO A 610 45.08 -69.60 9.49
N LEU A 611 44.03 -70.15 8.86
CA LEU A 611 43.96 -71.59 8.55
C LEU A 611 44.77 -71.97 7.31
N ALA A 612 44.77 -71.13 6.27
CA ALA A 612 45.56 -71.33 5.06
C ALA A 612 47.08 -71.20 5.32
N LYS A 613 47.50 -70.22 6.13
CA LYS A 613 48.91 -70.07 6.56
C LYS A 613 49.38 -71.26 7.42
N ARG A 614 48.52 -71.78 8.31
CA ARG A 614 48.85 -72.97 9.13
C ARG A 614 48.99 -74.23 8.29
N LEU A 615 48.09 -74.47 7.33
CA LEU A 615 48.17 -75.61 6.40
C LEU A 615 49.41 -75.52 5.48
N ALA A 616 49.72 -74.33 4.96
CA ALA A 616 50.92 -74.11 4.15
C ALA A 616 52.22 -74.39 4.93
N ASN A 617 52.28 -74.01 6.20
CA ASN A 617 53.45 -74.27 7.05
C ASN A 617 53.58 -75.74 7.47
N VAL A 618 52.48 -76.50 7.61
CA VAL A 618 52.52 -77.95 7.84
C VAL A 618 53.02 -78.70 6.60
N ILE A 619 52.53 -78.35 5.40
CA ILE A 619 52.98 -78.96 4.14
C ILE A 619 54.46 -78.67 3.87
N ARG A 620 54.93 -77.46 4.18
CA ARG A 620 56.36 -77.10 4.05
C ARG A 620 57.25 -77.86 5.02
N ARG A 621 56.79 -78.09 6.26
CA ARG A 621 57.49 -78.93 7.26
C ARG A 621 57.65 -80.38 6.79
N ILE A 622 56.63 -80.95 6.16
CA ILE A 622 56.68 -82.32 5.61
C ILE A 622 57.62 -82.41 4.40
N ARG A 623 57.79 -81.31 3.64
CA ARG A 623 58.69 -81.23 2.48
C ARG A 623 60.13 -80.80 2.82
N GLY A 624 60.46 -80.62 4.10
CA GLY A 624 61.82 -80.23 4.53
C GLY A 624 62.22 -78.79 4.15
N VAL A 625 61.26 -77.91 3.87
CA VAL A 625 61.47 -76.50 3.50
C VAL A 625 61.11 -75.61 4.69
N PRO A 626 61.84 -74.51 4.98
CA PRO A 626 61.47 -73.60 6.05
C PRO A 626 60.06 -72.98 5.85
N PRO A 627 59.35 -72.69 6.97
CA PRO A 627 57.97 -72.18 6.94
C PRO A 627 57.90 -70.73 6.39
N LEU A 628 56.70 -70.36 5.90
CA LEU A 628 56.31 -68.97 5.56
C LEU A 628 56.20 -68.10 6.81
#